data_AF-A0A540V7G2-F1
#
_entry.id   AF-A0A540V7G2-F1
#
_cell.length_a   1.000
_cell.length_b   1.000
_cell.length_c   1.000
_cell.angle_alpha   90.00
_cell.angle_beta   90.00
_cell.angle_gamma   90.00
#
_symmetry.space_group_name_H-M   'P 1'
#
loop_
_entity.id
_entity.type
_entity.pdbx_description
1 polymer ?
#
loop_
_entity_poly.entity_id
_entity_poly.type
_entity_poly.pdbx_seq_one_letter_code
_entity_poly.pdbx_strand_id
1 'polypeptide(L)' 'GITPSTALRLAKYLGTTAGFWMNLQLRWDLYRTQQKEAKQLEQIERHVTSAQTTIWPLPTKR' A
#
# COMPACT_ATOMS: atom_id res chain seq x y z
N GLY A 1 4.16 -17.74 6.03
CA GLY A 1 4.15 -16.85 4.86
C GLY A 1 5.28 -17.24 3.91
N ILE A 2 5.20 -16.80 2.67
CA ILE A 2 6.29 -16.92 1.70
C ILE A 2 7.37 -15.89 2.04
N THR A 3 8.62 -16.33 2.19
CA THR A 3 9.78 -15.44 2.34
C THR A 3 10.32 -15.01 0.98
N PRO A 4 11.07 -13.89 0.88
CA PRO A 4 11.70 -13.48 -0.37
C PRO A 4 12.60 -14.57 -0.98
N SER A 5 13.33 -15.31 -0.15
CA SER A 5 14.18 -16.43 -0.58
C SER A 5 13.38 -17.56 -1.23
N THR A 6 12.21 -17.89 -0.67
CA THR A 6 11.29 -18.87 -1.25
C THR A 6 10.64 -18.36 -2.54
N ALA A 7 10.25 -17.09 -2.59
CA ALA A 7 9.70 -16.45 -3.78
C ALA A 7 10.68 -16.50 -4.97
N LEU A 8 11.98 -16.26 -4.73
CA LEU A 8 13.02 -16.38 -5.76
C LEU A 8 13.17 -17.82 -6.28
N ARG A 9 13.10 -18.82 -5.40
CA ARG A 9 13.15 -20.24 -5.79
C ARG A 9 11.94 -20.65 -6.61
N LEU A 10 10.74 -20.24 -6.20
CA LEU A 10 9.49 -20.49 -6.93
C LEU A 10 9.47 -19.80 -8.29
N ALA A 11 9.96 -18.55 -8.36
CA ALA A 11 10.12 -17.82 -9.60
C ALA A 11 11.00 -18.59 -10.60
N LYS A 12 12.18 -19.04 -10.13
CA LYS A 12 13.10 -19.83 -10.96
C LYS A 12 12.52 -21.18 -11.38
N TYR A 13 11.83 -21.86 -10.47
CA TYR A 13 11.29 -23.19 -10.71
C TYR A 13 10.07 -23.19 -11.64
N LEU A 14 9.20 -22.19 -11.51
CA LEU A 14 7.90 -22.13 -12.22
C LEU A 14 7.90 -21.16 -13.41
N GLY A 15 9.02 -20.49 -13.70
CA GLY A 15 9.09 -19.49 -14.77
C GLY A 15 8.25 -18.23 -14.48
N THR A 16 8.06 -17.91 -13.21
CA THR A 16 7.27 -16.75 -12.74
C THR A 16 8.20 -15.68 -12.17
N THR A 17 7.65 -14.59 -11.64
CA THR A 17 8.44 -13.53 -10.99
C THR A 17 8.37 -13.64 -9.47
N ALA A 18 9.44 -13.26 -8.75
CA ALA A 18 9.41 -13.26 -7.29
C ALA A 18 8.35 -12.28 -6.74
N GLY A 19 8.14 -11.16 -7.46
CA GLY A 19 7.11 -10.18 -7.13
C GLY A 19 5.68 -10.75 -7.16
N PHE A 20 5.40 -11.71 -8.05
CA PHE A 20 4.10 -12.41 -8.06
C PHE A 20 3.81 -13.08 -6.72
N TRP A 21 4.77 -13.86 -6.20
CA TRP A 21 4.63 -14.57 -4.93
C TRP A 21 4.57 -13.64 -3.72
N MET A 22 5.37 -12.56 -3.74
CA MET A 22 5.34 -11.57 -2.67
C MET A 22 4.01 -10.79 -2.66
N ASN A 23 3.46 -10.45 -3.82
CA ASN A 23 2.16 -9.79 -3.92
C ASN A 23 1.03 -10.70 -3.43
N LEU A 24 1.11 -12.01 -3.70
CA LEU A 24 0.15 -12.98 -3.18
C LEU A 24 0.18 -13.03 -1.65
N GLN A 25 1.38 -13.12 -1.06
CA GLN A 25 1.57 -13.09 0.39
C GLN A 25 1.01 -11.79 0.99
N LEU A 26 1.35 -10.63 0.41
CA LEU A 26 0.88 -9.33 0.86
C LEU A 26 -0.65 -9.23 0.84
N ARG A 27 -1.29 -9.66 -0.26
CA ARG A 27 -2.75 -9.64 -0.39
C ARG A 27 -3.44 -10.48 0.67
N TRP A 28 -2.89 -11.67 0.94
CA TRP A 28 -3.42 -12.55 1.96
C TRP A 28 -3.29 -11.96 3.37
N ASP A 29 -2.12 -11.40 3.68
CA ASP A 29 -1.86 -10.76 4.96
C ASP A 29 -2.78 -9.55 5.16
N LEU A 30 -2.95 -8.71 4.15
CA LEU A 30 -3.90 -7.58 4.19
C LEU A 30 -5.33 -8.05 4.41
N TYR A 31 -5.81 -9.05 3.66
CA TYR A 31 -7.15 -9.58 3.81
C TYR A 31 -7.38 -10.11 5.24
N ARG A 32 -6.47 -10.94 5.74
CA ARG A 32 -6.60 -11.49 7.10
C ARG A 32 -6.55 -10.44 8.18
N THR A 33 -5.62 -9.48 8.08
CA THR A 33 -5.48 -8.39 9.05
C THR A 33 -6.70 -7.48 9.01
N GLN A 34 -7.22 -7.15 7.82
CA GLN A 34 -8.44 -6.37 7.67
C GLN A 34 -9.63 -7.02 8.40
N GLN A 35 -9.79 -8.34 8.28
CA GLN A 35 -10.87 -9.05 8.98
C GLN A 35 -10.66 -9.11 10.49
N LYS A 36 -9.41 -9.29 10.94
CA LYS A 36 -9.08 -9.36 12.36
C LYS A 36 -9.24 -8.00 13.06
N GLU A 37 -8.88 -6.93 12.38
CA GLU A 37 -8.79 -5.57 12.92
C GLU A 37 -9.96 -4.69 12.46
N ALA A 38 -10.98 -5.25 11.81
CA ALA A 38 -12.09 -4.50 11.21
C ALA A 38 -12.66 -3.40 12.13
N LYS A 39 -12.96 -3.76 13.40
CA LYS A 39 -13.49 -2.82 14.40
C LYS A 39 -12.52 -1.70 14.76
N GLN A 40 -11.22 -1.98 14.77
CA GLN A 40 -10.20 -0.99 15.07
C GLN A 40 -10.01 -0.05 13.88
N LEU A 41 -10.03 -0.60 12.66
CA LEU A 41 -9.94 0.17 11.42
C LEU A 41 -11.13 1.14 11.25
N GLU A 42 -12.34 0.75 11.68
CA GLU A 42 -13.54 1.61 11.67
C GLU A 42 -13.40 2.86 12.55
N GLN A 43 -12.55 2.80 13.59
CA GLN A 43 -12.33 3.92 14.52
C GLN A 43 -11.28 4.91 14.01
N ILE A 44 -10.56 4.59 12.93
CA ILE A 44 -9.50 5.43 12.38
C ILE A 44 -10.11 6.45 11.42
N GLU A 45 -10.06 7.73 11.80
CA GLU A 45 -10.51 8.82 10.93
C GLU A 45 -9.43 9.21 9.91
N ARG A 46 -9.86 9.44 8.66
CA ARG A 46 -8.97 9.92 7.60
C ARG A 46 -8.55 11.36 7.88
N HIS A 47 -7.26 11.58 8.14
CA HIS A 47 -6.70 12.92 8.15
C HIS A 47 -6.76 13.55 6.74
N VAL A 48 -7.64 14.54 6.58
CA VAL A 48 -7.67 15.41 5.40
C VAL A 48 -6.92 16.71 5.73
N THR A 49 -5.67 16.81 5.30
CA THR A 49 -4.97 18.10 5.32
C THR A 49 -5.56 18.94 4.19
N SER A 50 -6.44 19.89 4.52
CA SER A 50 -6.85 20.93 3.58
C SER A 50 -5.61 21.77 3.27
N ALA A 51 -5.01 21.57 2.09
CA ALA A 51 -4.01 22.47 1.56
C ALA A 51 -4.68 23.86 1.49
N GLN A 52 -4.23 24.78 2.34
CA GLN A 52 -4.62 26.18 2.28
C GLN A 52 -4.23 26.68 0.88
N THR A 53 -5.23 26.86 0.02
CA THR A 53 -5.05 27.57 -1.24
C THR A 53 -4.90 29.04 -0.88
N THR A 54 -3.70 29.42 -0.45
CA THR A 54 -3.30 30.82 -0.41
C THR A 54 -3.19 31.26 -1.86
N ILE A 55 -4.29 31.80 -2.39
CA ILE A 55 -4.31 32.54 -3.65
C ILE A 55 -3.41 33.77 -3.43
N TRP A 56 -2.14 33.66 -3.79
CA TRP A 56 -1.22 34.79 -3.82
C TRP A 56 -1.65 35.75 -4.94
N PRO A 57 -1.75 37.07 -4.71
CA PRO A 57 -2.06 38.00 -5.79
C PRO A 57 -0.86 38.06 -6.73
N LEU A 58 -1.08 37.75 -8.02
CA LEU A 58 -0.09 37.87 -9.09
C LEU A 58 0.69 39.20 -8.98
N PRO A 59 2.04 39.20 -8.99
CA PRO A 59 2.77 40.45 -9.14
C PRO A 59 2.42 41.02 -10.52
N THR A 60 1.91 42.25 -10.54
CA THR A 60 1.66 42.97 -11.80
C THR A 60 2.99 43.17 -12.50
N LYS A 61 3.11 42.62 -13.71
CA LYS A 61 4.24 42.92 -14.62
C LYS A 61 4.25 44.44 -14.84
N ARG A 62 5.28 45.12 -14.37
CA ARG A 62 5.82 46.31 -15.06
C ARG A 62 6.97 45.87 -15.93
#